data_AF-A0A1H2N683-F1
#
_entry.id   AF-A0A1H2N683-F1
#
_cell.length_a   1.000
_cell.length_b   1.000
_cell.length_c   1.000
_cell.angle_alpha   90.00
_cell.angle_beta   90.00
_cell.angle_gamma   90.00
#
_symmetry.space_group_name_H-M   'P 1'
#
loop_
_entity.id
_entity.type
_entity.pdbx_description
1 polymer ?
#
loop_
_entity_poly.entity_id
_entity_poly.type
_entity_poly.pdbx_seq_one_letter_code
_entity_poly.pdbx_strand_id
1 'polypeptide(L)'
;MIKDRNELKWLRRSGDEWRWVQQYISRHADARMRGNTERFARRKVEGYDQVVVDIADFEQTTEGLKFVTRLKNALRQHRYRSASNSRKPCTFSLPNSTRANLSRLSKANWVTETAVITTLIDDAEWAARKHTEREKSFKTSLTLERKRSELALEAANAQLEQTMKHLERATEQLVMWELAMESEHPPFNGDQEKIRQEVEKRLKKVKTMNAIIALSYALPNEN
;
A
#
# COMPACT_ATOMS: atom_id res chain seq x y z
N MET A 1 -22.91 35.59 -59.09
CA MET A 1 -22.91 35.98 -57.66
C MET A 1 -22.67 34.75 -56.82
N ILE A 2 -21.41 34.53 -56.42
CA ILE A 2 -21.00 33.42 -55.57
C ILE A 2 -21.36 33.85 -54.14
N LYS A 3 -22.44 33.30 -53.58
CA LYS A 3 -22.74 33.47 -52.16
C LYS A 3 -21.57 32.91 -51.37
N ASP A 4 -20.99 33.70 -50.48
CA ASP A 4 -20.09 33.23 -49.43
C ASP A 4 -20.66 31.94 -48.85
N ARG A 5 -19.97 30.82 -49.10
CA ARG A 5 -20.29 29.57 -48.42
C ARG A 5 -19.90 29.77 -46.98
N ASN A 6 -20.87 30.15 -46.15
CA ASN A 6 -20.70 30.32 -44.71
C ASN A 6 -19.99 29.08 -44.12
N GLU A 7 -18.71 29.21 -43.84
CA GLU A 7 -18.00 28.18 -43.11
C GLU A 7 -18.61 28.07 -41.72
N LEU A 8 -19.06 26.86 -41.36
CA LEU A 8 -19.62 26.61 -40.04
C LEU A 8 -18.49 26.70 -39.01
N LYS A 9 -18.39 27.81 -38.27
CA LYS A 9 -17.34 28.06 -37.26
C LYS A 9 -17.14 26.94 -36.24
N TRP A 10 -18.14 26.07 -36.05
CA TRP A 10 -18.11 24.97 -35.08
C TRP A 10 -17.73 23.62 -35.68
N LEU A 11 -17.65 23.47 -37.01
CA LEU A 11 -17.29 22.25 -37.73
C LEU A 11 -15.93 22.44 -38.44
N ARG A 12 -14.98 21.53 -38.22
CA ARG A 12 -13.68 21.63 -38.89
C ARG A 12 -13.73 20.99 -40.28
N ARG A 13 -13.13 21.67 -41.25
CA ARG A 13 -12.93 21.14 -42.61
C ARG A 13 -11.82 20.09 -42.65
N SER A 14 -10.82 20.23 -41.78
CA SER A 14 -9.72 19.27 -41.62
C SER A 14 -10.07 18.18 -40.59
N GLY A 15 -9.64 16.96 -40.88
CA GLY A 15 -9.95 15.76 -40.09
C GLY A 15 -11.28 15.10 -40.49
N ASP A 16 -11.47 13.85 -40.08
CA ASP A 16 -12.68 13.05 -40.35
C ASP A 16 -13.94 13.54 -39.58
N GLU A 17 -13.93 14.78 -39.04
CA GLU A 17 -15.05 15.34 -38.28
C GLU A 17 -16.30 15.55 -39.14
N TRP A 18 -16.14 16.06 -40.37
CA TRP A 18 -17.27 16.25 -41.30
C TRP A 18 -17.88 14.91 -41.71
N ARG A 19 -17.06 13.86 -41.85
CA ARG A 19 -17.48 12.49 -42.14
C ARG A 19 -18.28 11.91 -40.97
N TRP A 20 -17.83 12.16 -39.73
CA TRP A 20 -18.58 11.79 -38.54
C TRP A 20 -19.95 12.49 -38.48
N VAL A 21 -20.00 13.79 -38.79
CA VAL A 21 -21.27 14.55 -38.83
C VAL A 21 -22.21 14.00 -39.89
N GLN A 22 -21.71 13.68 -41.08
CA GLN A 22 -22.49 13.08 -42.15
C GLN A 22 -23.12 11.74 -41.72
N GLN A 23 -22.34 10.89 -41.02
CA GLN A 23 -22.85 9.64 -40.44
C GLN A 23 -23.86 9.87 -39.32
N TYR A 24 -23.68 10.92 -38.51
CA TYR A 24 -24.63 11.26 -37.46
C TYR A 24 -25.98 11.71 -38.06
N ILE A 25 -25.93 12.56 -39.10
CA ILE A 25 -27.12 13.04 -39.83
C ILE A 25 -27.87 11.85 -40.43
N SER A 26 -27.18 10.93 -41.12
CA SER A 26 -27.84 9.78 -41.76
C SER A 26 -28.52 8.84 -40.76
N ARG A 27 -27.98 8.70 -39.55
CA ARG A 27 -28.53 7.84 -38.49
C ARG A 27 -29.68 8.48 -37.71
N HIS A 28 -29.64 9.80 -37.50
CA HIS A 28 -30.50 10.47 -36.52
C HIS A 28 -31.47 11.50 -37.12
N ALA A 29 -31.37 11.84 -38.40
CA ALA A 29 -32.35 12.72 -39.05
C ALA A 29 -33.68 11.97 -39.28
N ASP A 30 -34.82 12.60 -38.99
CA ASP A 30 -36.14 12.01 -39.21
C ASP A 30 -36.49 11.95 -40.70
N ALA A 31 -37.37 11.04 -41.10
CA ALA A 31 -37.78 10.87 -42.51
C ALA A 31 -38.34 12.17 -43.13
N ARG A 32 -39.03 13.00 -42.33
CA ARG A 32 -39.54 14.31 -42.76
C ARG A 32 -38.43 15.34 -42.98
N MET A 33 -37.37 15.29 -42.19
CA MET A 33 -36.15 16.09 -42.39
C MET A 33 -35.36 15.56 -43.60
N ARG A 34 -35.38 14.22 -43.79
CA ARG A 34 -34.80 13.53 -44.94
C ARG A 34 -35.56 13.78 -46.23
N GLY A 35 -36.82 14.21 -46.25
CA GLY A 35 -37.56 14.43 -47.49
C GLY A 35 -36.87 15.41 -48.46
N ASN A 36 -36.17 16.41 -47.93
CA ASN A 36 -35.29 17.29 -48.72
C ASN A 36 -33.89 16.68 -48.93
N THR A 37 -33.38 15.92 -47.95
CA THR A 37 -32.07 15.26 -47.98
C THR A 37 -32.04 13.99 -48.87
N GLU A 38 -33.17 13.37 -49.21
CA GLU A 38 -33.30 12.21 -50.11
C GLU A 38 -32.92 12.58 -51.55
N ARG A 39 -33.12 13.86 -51.91
CA ARG A 39 -32.61 14.44 -53.16
C ARG A 39 -31.08 14.42 -53.23
N PHE A 40 -30.42 14.42 -52.07
CA PHE A 40 -28.96 14.47 -51.91
C PHE A 40 -28.33 13.12 -51.58
N ALA A 41 -29.02 12.25 -50.84
CA ALA A 41 -28.63 10.85 -50.63
C ALA A 41 -28.47 10.09 -51.97
N ARG A 42 -29.24 10.47 -53.00
CA ARG A 42 -29.09 9.95 -54.37
C ARG A 42 -27.84 10.45 -55.12
N ARG A 43 -27.16 11.52 -54.65
CA ARG A 43 -26.04 12.15 -55.35
C ARG A 43 -24.63 11.74 -54.89
N LYS A 44 -24.47 10.99 -53.79
CA LYS A 44 -23.15 10.50 -53.31
C LYS A 44 -22.03 11.56 -53.35
N VAL A 45 -22.32 12.83 -53.03
CA VAL A 45 -21.27 13.84 -52.92
C VAL A 45 -20.78 13.83 -51.47
N GLU A 46 -19.74 13.06 -51.20
CA GLU A 46 -19.03 13.10 -49.93
C GLU A 46 -18.20 14.39 -49.85
N GLY A 47 -18.35 15.16 -48.77
CA GLY A 47 -17.51 16.33 -48.53
C GLY A 47 -18.08 17.33 -47.53
N TYR A 48 -17.18 18.13 -46.96
CA TYR A 48 -17.49 19.19 -46.00
C TYR A 48 -18.56 20.16 -46.53
N ASP A 49 -18.44 20.56 -47.80
CA ASP A 49 -19.37 21.53 -48.40
C ASP A 49 -20.81 21.01 -48.46
N GLN A 50 -21.00 19.70 -48.64
CA GLN A 50 -22.34 19.09 -48.64
C GLN A 50 -22.94 19.11 -47.23
N VAL A 51 -22.14 18.78 -46.22
CA VAL A 51 -22.58 18.82 -44.82
C VAL A 51 -23.00 20.23 -44.40
N VAL A 52 -22.31 21.28 -44.89
CA VAL A 52 -22.69 22.67 -44.64
C VAL A 52 -24.05 22.99 -45.24
N VAL A 53 -24.33 22.54 -46.47
CA VAL A 53 -25.63 22.73 -47.14
C VAL A 53 -26.73 22.00 -46.39
N ASP A 54 -26.51 20.73 -46.01
CA ASP A 54 -27.50 19.93 -45.28
C ASP A 54 -27.87 20.60 -43.95
N ILE A 55 -26.88 21.14 -43.23
CA ILE A 55 -27.11 21.85 -41.97
C ILE A 55 -27.89 23.14 -42.20
N ALA A 56 -27.57 23.92 -43.25
CA ALA A 56 -28.30 25.13 -43.59
C ALA A 56 -29.77 24.84 -43.94
N ASP A 57 -30.05 23.72 -44.60
CA ASP A 57 -31.42 23.27 -44.90
C ASP A 57 -32.17 22.86 -43.62
N PHE A 58 -31.51 22.19 -42.67
CA PHE A 58 -32.12 21.89 -41.37
C PHE A 58 -32.42 23.16 -40.56
N GLU A 59 -31.58 24.19 -40.64
CA GLU A 59 -31.79 25.45 -39.93
C GLU A 59 -33.03 26.25 -40.41
N GLN A 60 -33.58 25.94 -41.60
CA GLN A 60 -34.81 26.56 -42.12
C GLN A 60 -36.08 26.11 -41.40
N THR A 61 -36.01 25.01 -40.64
CA THR A 61 -37.17 24.45 -39.92
C THR A 61 -36.94 24.51 -38.40
N THR A 62 -38.01 24.70 -37.63
CA THR A 62 -37.93 24.74 -36.16
C THR A 62 -37.48 23.40 -35.57
N GLU A 63 -37.92 22.28 -36.16
CA GLU A 63 -37.48 20.94 -35.77
C GLU A 63 -36.02 20.68 -36.16
N GLY A 64 -35.59 21.14 -37.34
CA GLY A 64 -34.21 21.02 -37.78
C GLY A 64 -33.23 21.86 -36.97
N LEU A 65 -33.63 23.05 -36.49
CA LEU A 65 -32.85 23.83 -35.50
C LEU A 65 -32.58 23.04 -34.21
N LYS A 66 -33.59 22.36 -33.66
CA LYS A 66 -33.42 21.49 -32.48
C LYS A 66 -32.48 20.33 -32.78
N PHE A 67 -32.57 19.75 -33.98
CA PHE A 67 -31.67 18.70 -34.43
C PHE A 67 -30.22 19.19 -34.54
N VAL A 68 -29.98 20.36 -35.14
CA VAL A 68 -28.65 20.97 -35.26
C VAL A 68 -28.05 21.26 -33.88
N THR A 69 -28.84 21.69 -32.89
CA THR A 69 -28.36 21.85 -31.50
C THR A 69 -27.94 20.51 -30.88
N ARG A 70 -28.70 19.44 -31.08
CA ARG A 70 -28.31 18.08 -30.64
C ARG A 70 -27.04 17.61 -31.35
N LEU A 71 -26.93 17.84 -32.65
CA LEU A 71 -25.76 17.53 -33.45
C LEU A 71 -24.50 18.27 -32.94
N LYS A 72 -24.59 19.58 -32.69
CA LYS A 72 -23.51 20.38 -32.09
C LYS A 72 -23.04 19.80 -30.75
N ASN A 73 -23.99 19.42 -29.89
CA ASN A 73 -23.68 18.81 -28.59
C ASN A 73 -23.03 17.42 -28.73
N ALA A 74 -23.53 16.60 -29.65
CA ALA A 74 -22.97 15.28 -29.92
C ALA A 74 -21.55 15.38 -30.50
N LEU A 75 -21.29 16.33 -31.40
CA LEU A 75 -19.95 16.58 -31.93
C LEU A 75 -18.99 17.06 -30.83
N ARG A 76 -19.45 17.93 -29.93
CA ARG A 76 -18.66 18.36 -28.76
C ARG A 76 -18.27 17.16 -27.89
N GLN A 77 -19.20 16.24 -27.63
CA GLN A 77 -18.94 15.02 -26.88
C GLN A 77 -17.99 14.07 -27.62
N HIS A 78 -18.15 13.94 -28.94
CA HIS A 78 -17.26 13.14 -29.78
C HIS A 78 -15.81 13.65 -29.70
N ARG A 79 -15.61 14.97 -29.85
CA ARG A 79 -14.30 15.62 -29.67
C ARG A 79 -13.72 15.35 -28.29
N TYR A 80 -14.51 15.52 -27.24
CA TYR A 80 -14.06 15.26 -25.86
C TYR A 80 -13.59 13.82 -25.65
N ARG A 81 -14.30 12.84 -26.25
CA ARG A 81 -14.00 11.41 -26.16
C ARG A 81 -12.91 10.90 -27.11
N SER A 82 -12.45 11.73 -28.05
CA SER A 82 -11.41 11.35 -29.00
C SER A 82 -10.07 11.07 -28.29
N ALA A 83 -9.34 10.06 -28.77
CA ALA A 83 -8.12 9.54 -28.13
C ALA A 83 -6.96 10.56 -28.01
N SER A 84 -7.06 11.71 -28.69
CA SER A 84 -6.09 12.80 -28.60
C SER A 84 -6.10 13.52 -27.26
N ASN A 85 -7.17 13.40 -26.47
CA ASN A 85 -7.20 13.93 -25.11
C ASN A 85 -6.69 12.83 -24.18
N SER A 86 -5.65 13.12 -23.39
CA SER A 86 -4.91 12.22 -22.50
C SER A 86 -5.73 11.42 -21.47
N ARG A 87 -7.06 11.50 -21.50
CA ARG A 87 -8.00 10.81 -20.61
C ARG A 87 -8.88 9.85 -21.39
N LYS A 88 -8.81 8.56 -21.03
CA LYS A 88 -9.78 7.56 -21.47
C LYS A 88 -10.92 7.50 -20.45
N PRO A 89 -12.18 7.75 -20.84
CA PRO A 89 -13.30 7.61 -19.92
C PRO A 89 -13.47 6.13 -19.53
N CYS A 90 -13.64 5.87 -18.23
CA CYS A 90 -13.97 4.56 -17.69
C CYS A 90 -15.35 4.64 -17.00
N THR A 91 -16.20 3.64 -17.20
CA THR A 91 -17.51 3.56 -16.55
C THR A 91 -17.56 2.30 -15.70
N PHE A 92 -17.90 2.48 -14.42
CA PHE A 92 -18.05 1.40 -13.45
C PHE A 92 -19.39 1.55 -12.74
N SER A 93 -19.94 0.43 -12.25
CA SER A 93 -21.14 0.44 -11.42
C SER A 93 -20.72 0.31 -9.96
N LEU A 94 -21.15 1.24 -9.10
CA LEU A 94 -20.93 1.17 -7.66
C LEU A 94 -22.24 0.91 -6.93
N PRO A 95 -22.20 0.27 -5.76
CA PRO A 95 -23.31 0.30 -4.81
C PRO A 95 -23.74 1.74 -4.49
N ASN A 96 -25.04 1.94 -4.30
CA ASN A 96 -25.60 3.26 -4.02
C ASN A 96 -24.98 3.91 -2.78
N SER A 97 -24.67 3.12 -1.75
CA SER A 97 -24.00 3.58 -0.53
C SER A 97 -22.61 4.16 -0.82
N THR A 98 -21.81 3.46 -1.62
CA THR A 98 -20.45 3.90 -2.00
C THR A 98 -20.51 5.20 -2.81
N ARG A 99 -21.45 5.30 -3.75
CA ARG A 99 -21.65 6.53 -4.53
C ARG A 99 -22.07 7.71 -3.64
N ALA A 100 -22.99 7.49 -2.70
CA ALA A 100 -23.41 8.53 -1.76
C ALA A 100 -22.24 9.01 -0.88
N ASN A 101 -21.40 8.08 -0.43
CA ASN A 101 -20.20 8.40 0.34
C ASN A 101 -19.17 9.20 -0.47
N LEU A 102 -18.89 8.80 -1.71
CA LEU A 102 -18.01 9.56 -2.61
C LEU A 102 -18.52 10.97 -2.84
N SER A 103 -19.83 11.13 -3.07
CA SER A 103 -20.45 12.44 -3.27
C SER A 103 -20.41 13.32 -2.00
N ARG A 104 -20.53 12.71 -0.82
CA ARG A 104 -20.38 13.41 0.45
C ARG A 104 -18.94 13.89 0.65
N LEU A 105 -17.96 13.02 0.40
CA LEU A 105 -16.53 13.33 0.53
C LEU A 105 -16.08 14.40 -0.46
N SER A 106 -16.55 14.32 -1.71
CA SER A 106 -16.22 15.29 -2.75
C SER A 106 -16.74 16.69 -2.38
N LYS A 107 -17.98 16.78 -1.88
CA LYS A 107 -18.56 18.05 -1.40
C LYS A 107 -17.87 18.59 -0.16
N ALA A 108 -17.55 17.74 0.81
CA ALA A 108 -16.87 18.18 2.03
C ALA A 108 -15.49 18.77 1.75
N ASN A 109 -14.76 18.17 0.81
CA ASN A 109 -13.39 18.56 0.48
C ASN A 109 -13.31 19.52 -0.72
N TRP A 110 -14.44 19.96 -1.29
CA TRP A 110 -14.51 20.84 -2.47
C TRP A 110 -13.70 20.34 -3.68
N VAL A 111 -13.64 19.02 -3.86
CA VAL A 111 -12.90 18.37 -4.96
C VAL A 111 -13.82 17.48 -5.78
N THR A 112 -13.40 17.12 -7.00
CA THR A 112 -14.14 16.17 -7.83
C THR A 112 -14.13 14.76 -7.24
N GLU A 113 -15.16 13.96 -7.51
CA GLU A 113 -15.21 12.56 -7.07
C GLU A 113 -14.01 11.76 -7.60
N THR A 114 -13.52 12.06 -8.81
CA THR A 114 -12.30 11.44 -9.35
C THR A 114 -11.08 11.78 -8.52
N ALA A 115 -10.93 13.04 -8.07
CA ALA A 115 -9.81 13.44 -7.23
C ALA A 115 -9.85 12.73 -5.86
N VAL A 116 -11.04 12.57 -5.26
CA VAL A 116 -11.21 11.79 -4.02
C VAL A 116 -10.76 10.34 -4.21
N ILE A 117 -11.11 9.72 -5.34
CA ILE A 117 -10.68 8.35 -5.64
C ILE A 117 -9.15 8.29 -5.77
N THR A 118 -8.54 9.25 -6.49
CA THR A 118 -7.07 9.31 -6.63
C THR A 118 -6.39 9.43 -5.27
N THR A 119 -6.83 10.36 -4.42
CA THR A 119 -6.24 10.52 -3.08
C THR A 119 -6.42 9.27 -2.23
N LEU A 120 -7.59 8.63 -2.27
CA LEU A 120 -7.82 7.39 -1.51
C LEU A 120 -6.92 6.24 -1.98
N ILE A 121 -6.62 6.16 -3.27
CA ILE A 121 -5.69 5.16 -3.82
C ILE A 121 -4.27 5.46 -3.35
N ASP A 122 -3.83 6.71 -3.48
CA ASP A 122 -2.48 7.14 -3.08
C ASP A 122 -2.27 6.95 -1.57
N ASP A 123 -3.27 7.29 -0.75
CA ASP A 123 -3.26 7.11 0.70
C ASP A 123 -3.22 5.63 1.08
N ALA A 124 -3.98 4.77 0.38
CA ALA A 124 -3.98 3.34 0.62
C ALA A 124 -2.61 2.71 0.26
N GLU A 125 -2.01 3.11 -0.86
CA GLU A 125 -0.67 2.68 -1.24
C GLU A 125 0.38 3.13 -0.21
N TRP A 126 0.31 4.39 0.21
CA TRP A 126 1.23 4.94 1.20
C TRP A 126 1.10 4.23 2.56
N ALA A 127 -0.14 4.00 3.01
CA ALA A 127 -0.41 3.29 4.25
C ALA A 127 0.13 1.85 4.21
N ALA A 128 -0.06 1.15 3.09
CA ALA A 128 0.48 -0.20 2.91
C ALA A 128 2.01 -0.21 2.96
N ARG A 129 2.68 0.69 2.23
CA ARG A 129 4.15 0.82 2.25
C ARG A 129 4.65 1.08 3.68
N LYS A 130 4.05 2.03 4.37
CA LYS A 130 4.41 2.37 5.75
C LYS A 130 4.21 1.20 6.73
N HIS A 131 3.16 0.40 6.54
CA HIS A 131 2.94 -0.79 7.35
C HIS A 131 4.07 -1.81 7.14
N THR A 132 4.43 -2.08 5.89
CA THR A 132 5.51 -3.03 5.57
C THR A 132 6.88 -2.56 6.09
N GLU A 133 7.17 -1.25 6.05
CA GLU A 133 8.40 -0.69 6.61
C GLU A 133 8.44 -0.84 8.13
N ARG A 134 7.33 -0.54 8.82
CA ARG A 134 7.21 -0.72 10.27
C ARG A 134 7.40 -2.19 10.67
N GLU A 135 6.78 -3.12 9.97
CA GLU A 135 6.98 -4.55 10.21
C GLU A 135 8.45 -4.95 10.05
N LYS A 136 9.13 -4.46 9.01
CA LYS A 136 10.56 -4.72 8.81
C LYS A 136 11.38 -4.16 9.97
N SER A 137 11.12 -2.91 10.40
CA SER A 137 11.84 -2.31 11.53
C SER A 137 11.60 -3.04 12.85
N PHE A 138 10.38 -3.54 13.09
CA PHE A 138 10.08 -4.32 14.29
C PHE A 138 10.75 -5.70 14.25
N LYS A 139 10.80 -6.34 13.09
CA LYS A 139 11.52 -7.61 12.94
C LYS A 139 13.02 -7.43 13.18
N THR A 140 13.64 -6.38 12.64
CA THR A 140 15.06 -6.12 12.86
C THR A 140 15.36 -5.76 14.31
N SER A 141 14.56 -4.91 14.95
CA SER A 141 14.75 -4.58 16.37
C SER A 141 14.59 -5.80 17.27
N LEU A 142 13.58 -6.65 17.01
CA LEU A 142 13.38 -7.89 17.75
C LEU A 142 14.57 -8.85 17.59
N THR A 143 15.11 -9.01 16.38
CA THR A 143 16.29 -9.86 16.17
C THR A 143 17.53 -9.33 16.89
N LEU A 144 17.68 -8.00 16.97
CA LEU A 144 18.79 -7.37 17.64
C LEU A 144 18.69 -7.52 19.16
N GLU A 145 17.50 -7.34 19.73
CA GLU A 145 17.25 -7.56 21.15
C GLU A 145 17.44 -9.03 21.55
N ARG A 146 17.00 -9.98 20.72
CA ARG A 146 17.29 -11.40 20.94
C ARG A 146 18.79 -11.68 21.01
N LYS A 147 19.56 -11.18 20.03
CA LYS A 147 21.02 -11.31 20.04
C LYS A 147 21.67 -10.66 21.26
N ARG A 148 21.18 -9.49 21.70
CA ARG A 148 21.66 -8.84 22.93
C ARG A 148 21.39 -9.69 24.16
N SER A 149 20.18 -10.26 24.26
CA SER A 149 19.81 -11.14 25.37
C SER A 149 20.63 -12.43 25.39
N GLU A 150 20.90 -13.02 24.23
CA GLU A 150 21.75 -14.21 24.09
C GLU A 150 23.18 -13.90 24.54
N LEU A 151 23.78 -12.81 24.06
CA LEU A 151 25.13 -12.38 24.48
C LEU A 151 25.21 -12.07 25.98
N ALA A 152 24.18 -11.43 26.56
CA ALA A 152 24.13 -11.16 27.99
C ALA A 152 24.06 -12.45 28.81
N LEU A 153 23.30 -13.44 28.34
CA LEU A 153 23.18 -14.75 28.97
C LEU A 153 24.50 -15.53 28.88
N GLU A 154 25.18 -15.50 27.73
CA GLU A 154 26.50 -16.10 27.55
C GLU A 154 27.54 -15.47 28.49
N ALA A 155 27.57 -14.14 28.59
CA ALA A 155 28.48 -13.43 29.50
C ALA A 155 28.21 -13.77 30.96
N ALA A 156 26.94 -13.83 31.38
CA ALA A 156 26.56 -14.21 32.73
C ALA A 156 26.96 -15.66 33.05
N ASN A 157 26.78 -16.59 32.10
CA ASN A 157 27.20 -17.98 32.27
C ASN A 157 28.72 -18.10 32.38
N ALA A 158 29.49 -17.36 31.59
CA ALA A 158 30.95 -17.35 31.68
C ALA A 158 31.42 -16.81 33.04
N GLN A 159 30.79 -15.76 33.56
CA GLN A 159 31.08 -15.23 34.89
C GLN A 159 30.71 -16.23 36.00
N LEU A 160 29.57 -16.93 35.86
CA LEU A 160 29.18 -18.00 36.77
C LEU A 160 30.23 -19.11 36.80
N GLU A 161 30.69 -19.58 35.65
CA GLU A 161 31.71 -20.63 35.57
C GLU A 161 33.03 -20.20 36.23
N GLN A 162 33.47 -18.96 35.98
CA GLN A 162 34.68 -18.42 36.62
C GLN A 162 34.53 -18.32 38.14
N THR A 163 33.41 -17.81 38.63
CA THR A 163 33.16 -17.69 40.08
C THR A 163 33.07 -19.05 40.76
N MET A 164 32.48 -20.05 40.10
CA MET A 164 32.48 -21.44 40.57
C MET A 164 33.89 -22.00 40.71
N LYS A 165 34.77 -21.80 39.71
CA LYS A 165 36.18 -22.24 39.80
C LYS A 165 36.96 -21.55 40.93
N HIS A 166 36.68 -20.27 41.20
CA HIS A 166 37.30 -19.56 42.33
C HIS A 166 36.79 -20.09 43.67
N LEU A 167 35.49 -20.36 43.77
CA LEU A 167 34.89 -20.95 44.97
C LEU A 167 35.46 -22.35 45.24
N GLU A 168 35.59 -23.19 44.21
CA GLU A 168 36.24 -24.51 44.29
C GLU A 168 37.63 -24.39 44.92
N ARG A 169 38.52 -23.55 44.36
CA ARG A 169 39.87 -23.35 44.89
C ARG A 169 39.89 -22.81 46.33
N ALA A 170 39.03 -21.85 46.64
CA ALA A 170 38.93 -21.30 47.99
C ALA A 170 38.47 -22.36 49.00
N THR A 171 37.50 -23.21 48.62
CA THR A 171 37.04 -24.31 49.46
C THR A 171 38.11 -25.39 49.65
N GLU A 172 38.88 -25.72 48.60
CA GLU A 172 40.05 -26.62 48.72
C GLU A 172 41.05 -26.09 49.74
N GLN A 173 41.40 -24.80 49.65
CA GLN A 173 42.30 -24.16 50.60
C GLN A 173 41.75 -24.23 52.03
N LEU A 174 40.48 -23.84 52.25
CA LEU A 174 39.87 -23.90 53.58
C LEU A 174 39.87 -25.31 54.17
N VAL A 175 39.51 -26.32 53.37
CA VAL A 175 39.53 -27.73 53.82
C VAL A 175 40.96 -28.18 54.17
N MET A 176 41.96 -27.80 53.37
CA MET A 176 43.37 -28.08 53.69
C MET A 176 43.80 -27.43 55.01
N TRP A 177 43.40 -26.17 55.24
CA TRP A 177 43.69 -25.46 56.49
C TRP A 177 43.00 -26.10 57.71
N GLU A 178 41.71 -26.42 57.60
CA GLU A 178 40.94 -27.09 58.66
C GLU A 178 41.58 -28.43 59.05
N LEU A 179 41.90 -29.27 58.06
CA LEU A 179 42.53 -30.58 58.32
C LEU A 179 43.97 -30.47 58.85
N ALA A 180 44.71 -29.42 58.49
CA ALA A 180 46.03 -29.15 59.04
C ALA A 180 45.97 -28.68 60.50
N MET A 181 44.94 -27.91 60.88
CA MET A 181 44.71 -27.52 62.28
C MET A 181 44.27 -28.68 63.18
N GLU A 182 43.57 -29.68 62.63
CA GLU A 182 43.23 -30.92 63.34
C GLU A 182 44.41 -31.90 63.46
N SER A 183 45.53 -31.64 62.77
CA SER A 183 46.73 -32.48 62.82
C SER A 183 47.70 -32.02 63.92
N GLU A 184 48.22 -32.96 64.71
CA GLU A 184 49.01 -32.66 65.91
C GLU A 184 50.30 -31.85 65.66
N HIS A 185 50.88 -31.83 64.45
CA HIS A 185 52.06 -31.02 64.09
C HIS A 185 52.02 -30.56 62.61
N PRO A 186 52.22 -29.26 62.30
CA PRO A 186 52.48 -28.80 60.92
C PRO A 186 53.86 -29.29 60.44
N PRO A 187 54.04 -29.72 59.17
CA PRO A 187 53.13 -29.60 58.03
C PRO A 187 52.25 -30.84 57.79
N PHE A 188 51.11 -30.60 57.12
CA PHE A 188 50.07 -31.56 56.76
C PHE A 188 50.59 -32.80 56.02
N ASN A 189 50.32 -34.00 56.55
CA ASN A 189 50.61 -35.30 55.95
C ASN A 189 49.33 -36.05 55.50
N GLY A 190 48.24 -35.31 55.24
CA GLY A 190 46.93 -35.90 55.01
C GLY A 190 46.70 -36.37 53.57
N ASP A 191 45.82 -37.37 53.47
CA ASP A 191 45.45 -38.08 52.24
C ASP A 191 44.68 -37.15 51.28
N GLN A 192 45.27 -36.84 50.11
CA GLN A 192 44.69 -35.94 49.11
C GLN A 192 43.28 -36.35 48.67
N GLU A 193 42.98 -37.64 48.75
CA GLU A 193 41.68 -38.19 48.37
C GLU A 193 40.57 -37.78 49.35
N LYS A 194 40.87 -37.63 50.65
CA LYS A 194 39.91 -37.15 51.66
C LYS A 194 39.59 -35.67 51.49
N ILE A 195 40.57 -34.86 51.10
CA ILE A 195 40.36 -33.45 50.76
C ILE A 195 39.39 -33.33 49.58
N ARG A 196 39.63 -34.09 48.51
CA ARG A 196 38.76 -34.07 47.31
C ARG A 196 37.32 -34.45 47.63
N GLN A 197 37.12 -35.50 48.45
CA GLN A 197 35.78 -35.96 48.82
C GLN A 197 35.00 -34.92 49.65
N GLU A 198 35.65 -34.27 50.63
CA GLU A 198 34.98 -33.25 51.46
C GLU A 198 34.74 -31.95 50.68
N VAL A 199 35.66 -31.55 49.80
CA VAL A 199 35.45 -30.44 48.86
C VAL A 199 34.25 -30.72 47.97
N GLU A 200 34.18 -31.90 47.34
CA GLU A 200 33.07 -32.26 46.44
C GLU A 200 31.72 -32.25 47.19
N LYS A 201 31.69 -32.73 48.43
CA LYS A 201 30.49 -32.72 49.28
C LYS A 201 30.02 -31.30 49.60
N ARG A 202 30.94 -30.42 50.02
CA ARG A 202 30.63 -29.00 50.30
C ARG A 202 30.18 -28.27 49.03
N LEU A 203 30.84 -28.54 47.90
CA LEU A 203 30.49 -27.95 46.62
C LEU A 203 29.13 -28.41 46.10
N LYS A 204 28.79 -29.69 46.28
CA LYS A 204 27.45 -30.23 45.99
C LYS A 204 26.38 -29.49 46.77
N LYS A 205 26.60 -29.23 48.07
CA LYS A 205 25.66 -28.48 48.91
C LYS A 205 25.43 -27.06 48.39
N VAL A 206 26.50 -26.36 48.02
CA VAL A 206 26.43 -25.01 47.43
C VAL A 206 25.69 -25.03 46.09
N LYS A 207 25.97 -26.00 45.21
CA LYS A 207 25.27 -26.17 43.94
C LYS A 207 23.77 -26.40 44.14
N THR A 208 23.36 -27.24 45.10
CA THR A 208 21.94 -27.44 45.42
C THR A 208 21.27 -26.17 45.97
N MET A 209 21.94 -25.40 46.83
CA MET A 209 21.38 -24.13 47.34
C MET A 209 21.22 -23.10 46.21
N ASN A 210 22.20 -22.98 45.33
CA ASN A 210 22.10 -22.09 44.17
C ASN A 210 20.95 -22.50 43.23
N ALA A 211 20.72 -23.81 43.03
CA ALA A 211 19.60 -24.30 42.23
C ALA A 211 18.24 -23.95 42.87
N ILE A 212 18.11 -24.10 44.19
CA ILE A 212 16.89 -23.72 44.94
C ILE A 212 16.63 -22.21 44.83
N ILE A 213 17.68 -21.40 45.00
CA ILE A 213 17.59 -19.94 44.87
C ILE A 213 17.15 -19.56 43.44
N ALA A 214 17.77 -20.15 42.41
CA ALA A 214 17.38 -19.91 41.01
C ALA A 214 15.91 -20.29 40.73
N LEU A 215 15.43 -21.41 41.28
CA LEU A 215 14.02 -21.84 41.20
C LEU A 215 13.07 -20.83 41.87
N SER A 216 13.46 -20.25 43.01
CA SER A 216 12.66 -19.25 43.70
C SER A 216 12.54 -17.91 42.95
N TYR A 217 13.58 -17.52 42.21
CA TYR A 217 13.57 -16.31 41.37
C TYR A 217 12.92 -16.49 40.00
N ALA A 218 12.73 -17.74 39.55
CA ALA A 218 12.07 -18.07 38.27
C ALA A 218 10.53 -18.08 38.36
N LEU A 219 9.97 -18.10 39.57
CA LEU A 219 8.54 -17.88 39.78
C LEU A 219 8.29 -16.37 39.73
N PRO A 220 7.39 -15.87 38.84
CA PRO A 220 7.00 -14.48 38.89
C PRO A 220 6.40 -14.21 40.28
N ASN A 221 6.87 -13.18 40.98
CA ASN A 221 6.23 -12.70 42.19
C ASN A 221 4.76 -12.42 41.86
N GLU A 222 3.85 -13.30 42.29
CA GLU A 222 2.43 -13.00 42.35
C GLU A 222 2.27 -11.91 43.42
N ASN A 223 2.14 -10.68 42.97
CA ASN A 223 1.58 -9.54 43.71
C ASN A 223 0.77 -8.69 42.74
#